data_AF-A0A3R7DAC7-F1
#
_entry.id   AF-A0A3R7DAC7-F1
#
_cell.length_a   1.000
_cell.length_b   1.000
_cell.length_c   1.000
_cell.angle_alpha   90.00
_cell.angle_beta   90.00
_cell.angle_gamma   90.00
#
_symmetry.space_group_name_H-M   'P 1'
#
loop_
_entity.id
_entity.type
_entity.pdbx_description
1 polymer ?
#
loop_
_entity_poly.entity_id
_entity_poly.type
_entity_poly.pdbx_seq_one_letter_code
_entity_poly.pdbx_strand_id
1 'polypeptide(L)'
;MALQDLVKRIQQDHPQYVFVGEAHFVSEPKEFTADLVKELQKAGVDVGLYVEALYSTANVIEESYEGSVIGWDAELQGMPYRRLIDSVKSIVSVHGIDHPEYPRRIKDAESRERVAHWKKAIQSGTEKIKVIFIGFGHIWNDEKKTADIASLMNRPFWVIENEGAYIPPAPVETFSIRHRSKRYTVLLYKP
;
A
#
# COMPACT_ATOMS: atom_id res chain seq x y z
N MET A 1 13.76 12.92 -8.02
CA MET A 1 13.30 12.26 -9.25
C MET A 1 11.80 12.53 -9.46
N ALA A 2 11.30 12.38 -10.68
CA ALA A 2 9.86 12.47 -10.98
C ALA A 2 9.16 11.10 -10.78
N LEU A 3 7.81 11.09 -10.76
CA LEU A 3 7.03 9.85 -10.65
C LEU A 3 7.34 8.86 -11.79
N GLN A 4 7.52 9.36 -13.02
CA GLN A 4 7.85 8.53 -14.18
C GLN A 4 9.22 7.84 -14.05
N ASP A 5 10.17 8.48 -13.36
CA ASP A 5 11.47 7.87 -13.08
C ASP A 5 11.33 6.70 -12.09
N LEU A 6 10.42 6.83 -11.12
CA LEU A 6 10.11 5.74 -10.19
C LEU A 6 9.47 4.57 -10.93
N VAL A 7 8.50 4.83 -11.81
CA VAL A 7 7.84 3.78 -12.61
C VAL A 7 8.87 3.01 -13.44
N LYS A 8 9.76 3.71 -14.15
CA LYS A 8 10.85 3.09 -14.91
C LYS A 8 11.74 2.23 -14.00
N ARG A 9 12.04 2.71 -12.80
CA ARG A 9 12.90 1.98 -11.86
C ARG A 9 12.20 0.75 -11.29
N ILE A 10 10.90 0.82 -10.98
CA ILE A 10 10.08 -0.34 -10.62
C ILE A 10 10.07 -1.37 -11.76
N GLN A 11 9.95 -0.93 -13.01
CA GLN A 11 10.03 -1.84 -14.17
C GLN A 11 11.41 -2.48 -14.33
N GLN A 12 12.49 -1.82 -13.91
CA GLN A 12 13.85 -2.35 -14.00
C GLN A 12 14.19 -3.29 -12.84
N ASP A 13 13.85 -2.90 -11.61
CA ASP A 13 14.18 -3.64 -10.40
C ASP A 13 13.17 -4.76 -10.11
N HIS A 14 12.02 -4.77 -10.78
CA HIS A 14 10.96 -5.77 -10.65
C HIS A 14 10.61 -6.13 -9.19
N PRO A 15 10.33 -5.15 -8.31
CA PRO A 15 9.95 -5.47 -6.94
C PRO A 15 8.60 -6.18 -6.91
N GLN A 16 8.44 -7.09 -5.94
CA GLN A 16 7.17 -7.77 -5.74
C GLN A 16 6.18 -6.89 -4.98
N TYR A 17 6.67 -6.01 -4.11
CA TYR A 17 5.86 -5.18 -3.23
C TYR A 17 6.29 -3.71 -3.27
N VAL A 18 5.32 -2.80 -3.26
CA VAL A 18 5.52 -1.36 -3.11
C VAL A 18 4.61 -0.87 -2.00
N PHE A 19 5.16 -0.62 -0.82
CA PHE A 19 4.44 -0.06 0.31
C PHE A 19 4.35 1.46 0.14
N VAL A 20 3.16 2.01 0.37
CA VAL A 20 2.95 3.45 0.43
C VAL A 20 2.37 3.79 1.80
N GLY A 21 3.21 4.38 2.65
CA GLY A 21 2.88 4.85 3.98
C GLY A 21 2.04 6.12 3.94
N GLU A 22 0.97 6.14 4.72
CA GLU A 22 0.00 7.24 4.66
C GLU A 22 -0.52 7.67 6.02
N ALA A 23 -0.88 8.94 6.14
CA ALA A 23 -1.63 9.45 7.28
C ALA A 23 -3.11 9.52 6.91
N HIS A 24 -3.97 8.83 7.68
CA HIS A 24 -5.34 8.49 7.25
C HIS A 24 -6.17 9.71 6.78
N PHE A 25 -6.00 10.87 7.42
CA PHE A 25 -6.73 12.11 7.11
C PHE A 25 -6.14 12.94 5.96
N VAL A 26 -4.95 12.59 5.46
CA VAL A 26 -4.20 13.36 4.46
C VAL A 26 -4.53 12.82 3.07
N SER A 27 -4.90 13.69 2.14
CA SER A 27 -5.33 13.30 0.79
C SER A 27 -4.16 13.04 -0.15
N GLU A 28 -3.04 13.73 0.04
CA GLU A 28 -1.90 13.71 -0.88
C GLU A 28 -1.30 12.31 -1.07
N PRO A 29 -1.09 11.47 -0.04
CA PRO A 29 -0.68 10.07 -0.26
C PRO A 29 -1.67 9.26 -1.09
N LYS A 30 -2.98 9.51 -0.97
CA LYS A 30 -4.01 8.83 -1.79
C LYS A 30 -3.89 9.23 -3.25
N GLU A 31 -3.71 10.52 -3.52
CA GLU A 31 -3.51 11.04 -4.87
C GLU A 31 -2.22 10.49 -5.49
N PHE A 32 -1.12 10.48 -4.73
CA PHE A 32 0.14 9.90 -5.17
C PHE A 32 0.00 8.41 -5.50
N THR A 33 -0.64 7.62 -4.63
CA THR A 33 -0.86 6.18 -4.87
C THR A 33 -1.71 5.95 -6.10
N ALA A 34 -2.78 6.74 -6.29
CA ALA A 34 -3.62 6.65 -7.48
C ALA A 34 -2.82 6.92 -8.76
N ASP A 35 -2.00 7.96 -8.77
CA ASP A 35 -1.18 8.34 -9.91
C ASP A 35 -0.08 7.28 -10.16
N LEU A 36 0.57 6.75 -9.12
CA LEU A 36 1.54 5.66 -9.23
C LEU A 36 0.94 4.41 -9.87
N VAL A 37 -0.21 3.95 -9.38
CA VAL A 37 -0.89 2.75 -9.88
C VAL A 37 -1.31 2.94 -11.35
N LYS A 38 -1.85 4.10 -11.71
CA LYS A 38 -2.19 4.45 -13.10
C LYS A 38 -0.97 4.41 -14.01
N GLU A 39 0.14 4.99 -13.59
CA GLU A 39 1.34 5.04 -14.42
C GLU A 39 1.99 3.66 -14.55
N LEU A 40 1.96 2.81 -13.51
CA LEU A 40 2.38 1.41 -13.60
C LEU A 40 1.51 0.62 -14.59
N GLN A 41 0.18 0.75 -14.50
CA GLN A 41 -0.75 0.10 -15.41
C GLN A 41 -0.54 0.55 -16.86
N LYS A 42 -0.41 1.86 -17.12
CA LYS A 42 -0.10 2.41 -18.45
C LYS A 42 1.23 1.90 -19.01
N ALA A 43 2.19 1.63 -18.13
CA ALA A 43 3.48 1.07 -18.49
C ALA A 43 3.45 -0.46 -18.73
N GLY A 44 2.25 -1.08 -18.72
CA GLY A 44 2.05 -2.51 -18.96
C GLY A 44 2.44 -3.40 -17.79
N VAL A 45 2.57 -2.83 -16.58
CA VAL A 45 2.83 -3.60 -15.37
C VAL A 45 1.51 -4.19 -14.87
N ASP A 46 1.50 -5.50 -14.67
CA ASP A 46 0.43 -6.19 -13.94
C ASP A 46 0.51 -5.84 -12.45
N VAL A 47 -0.40 -4.96 -12.02
CA VAL A 47 -0.37 -4.32 -10.70
C VAL A 47 -1.73 -4.43 -9.99
N GLY A 48 -1.70 -4.76 -8.71
CA GLY A 48 -2.87 -4.76 -7.82
C GLY A 48 -2.69 -3.76 -6.69
N LEU A 49 -3.78 -3.09 -6.29
CA LEU A 49 -3.81 -2.16 -5.15
C LEU A 49 -4.45 -2.84 -3.93
N TYR A 50 -3.74 -2.83 -2.81
CA TYR A 50 -4.14 -3.45 -1.55
C TYR A 50 -4.30 -2.36 -0.49
N VAL A 51 -5.49 -2.22 0.10
CA VAL A 51 -5.88 -1.03 0.87
C VAL A 51 -6.30 -1.42 2.29
N GLU A 52 -5.64 -0.84 3.30
CA GLU A 52 -5.99 -1.06 4.72
C GLU A 52 -7.41 -0.59 5.05
N ALA A 53 -7.92 0.46 4.41
CA ALA A 53 -9.29 0.97 4.65
C ALA A 53 -10.42 0.04 4.17
N LEU A 54 -10.10 -1.12 3.62
CA LEU A 54 -11.04 -2.11 3.11
C LEU A 54 -10.80 -3.45 3.80
N TYR A 55 -11.88 -4.11 4.22
CA TYR A 55 -11.83 -5.47 4.70
C TYR A 55 -11.50 -6.43 3.56
N SER A 56 -10.75 -7.49 3.85
CA SER A 56 -10.39 -8.54 2.89
C SER A 56 -11.57 -9.36 2.39
N THR A 57 -12.72 -9.25 3.04
CA THR A 57 -13.99 -9.81 2.57
C THR A 57 -14.67 -8.95 1.51
N ALA A 58 -14.19 -7.72 1.29
CA ALA A 58 -14.50 -6.97 0.09
C ALA A 58 -13.81 -7.68 -1.08
N ASN A 59 -14.51 -8.66 -1.66
CA ASN A 59 -14.07 -9.32 -2.88
C ASN A 59 -13.73 -8.26 -3.93
N VAL A 60 -12.74 -8.61 -4.76
CA VAL A 60 -12.22 -7.83 -5.90
C VAL A 60 -13.30 -6.92 -6.44
N ILE A 61 -13.03 -5.62 -6.39
CA ILE A 61 -13.90 -4.58 -6.93
C ILE A 61 -13.87 -4.71 -8.47
N GLU A 62 -14.44 -5.78 -9.02
CA GLU A 62 -14.58 -6.00 -10.47
C GLU A 62 -15.75 -5.17 -11.00
N GLU A 63 -15.66 -4.81 -12.29
CA GLU A 63 -16.40 -3.75 -12.99
C GLU A 63 -17.94 -3.89 -13.03
N SER A 64 -18.55 -4.92 -12.44
CA SER A 64 -20.00 -5.10 -12.41
C SER A 64 -20.66 -4.46 -11.18
N TYR A 65 -20.65 -3.13 -11.14
CA TYR A 65 -21.23 -2.33 -10.06
C TYR A 65 -22.76 -2.20 -10.13
N GLU A 66 -23.47 -3.29 -9.83
CA GLU A 66 -24.82 -3.23 -9.29
C GLU A 66 -24.91 -4.21 -8.10
N GLY A 67 -24.46 -3.78 -6.92
CA GLY A 67 -24.85 -4.42 -5.66
C GLY A 67 -23.75 -4.95 -4.73
N SER A 68 -22.46 -4.82 -5.04
CA SER A 68 -21.40 -5.19 -4.09
C SER A 68 -21.18 -4.11 -3.03
N VAL A 69 -21.44 -4.45 -1.77
CA VAL A 69 -21.14 -3.61 -0.61
C VAL A 69 -19.62 -3.55 -0.46
N ILE A 70 -19.01 -2.38 -0.73
CA ILE A 70 -17.60 -2.17 -0.37
C ILE A 70 -17.50 -2.35 1.16
N GLY A 71 -16.79 -3.39 1.59
CA GLY A 71 -16.49 -3.64 3.00
C GLY A 71 -15.48 -2.62 3.51
N TRP A 72 -15.97 -1.43 3.86
CA TRP A 72 -15.15 -0.38 4.47
C TRP A 72 -14.80 -0.73 5.91
N ASP A 73 -13.57 -0.45 6.31
CA ASP A 73 -13.27 -0.25 7.72
C ASP A 73 -14.16 0.90 8.24
N ALA A 74 -14.94 0.61 9.29
CA ALA A 74 -15.93 1.52 9.84
C ALA A 74 -15.30 2.83 10.37
N GLU A 75 -14.05 2.80 10.82
CA GLU A 75 -13.32 3.97 11.27
C GLU A 75 -12.75 4.78 10.11
N LEU A 76 -12.44 4.14 8.98
CA LEU A 76 -11.78 4.76 7.82
C LEU A 76 -12.76 5.15 6.70
N GLN A 77 -14.02 4.74 6.75
CA GLN A 77 -15.05 5.03 5.73
C GLN A 77 -15.23 6.52 5.44
N GLY A 78 -15.06 7.40 6.45
CA GLY A 78 -15.20 8.86 6.33
C GLY A 78 -13.95 9.58 5.80
N MET A 79 -12.89 8.85 5.49
CA MET A 79 -11.58 9.39 5.12
C MET A 79 -11.38 9.38 3.59
N PRO A 80 -10.38 10.10 3.03
CA PRO A 80 -10.26 10.32 1.58
C PRO A 80 -9.91 9.08 0.72
N TYR A 81 -10.06 7.85 1.23
CA TYR A 81 -9.81 6.61 0.48
C TYR A 81 -10.77 6.39 -0.69
N ARG A 82 -12.02 6.86 -0.59
CA ARG A 82 -13.02 6.68 -1.65
C ARG A 82 -12.54 7.28 -2.98
N ARG A 83 -11.93 8.46 -2.94
CA ARG A 83 -11.36 9.10 -4.13
C ARG A 83 -10.23 8.28 -4.74
N LEU A 84 -9.36 7.68 -3.92
CA LEU A 84 -8.32 6.76 -4.42
C LEU A 84 -8.97 5.59 -5.16
N ILE A 85 -9.88 4.86 -4.51
CA ILE A 85 -10.51 3.66 -5.06
C ILE A 85 -11.29 3.97 -6.34
N ASP A 86 -12.17 4.97 -6.31
CA ASP A 86 -12.99 5.34 -7.47
C ASP A 86 -12.13 5.74 -8.68
N SER A 87 -10.92 6.25 -8.44
CA SER A 87 -10.02 6.68 -9.51
C SER A 87 -9.20 5.56 -10.16
N VAL A 88 -9.15 4.37 -9.55
CA VAL A 88 -8.31 3.24 -10.03
C VAL A 88 -9.06 1.93 -10.21
N LYS A 89 -10.24 1.75 -9.60
CA LYS A 89 -10.97 0.47 -9.60
C LYS A 89 -11.41 -0.04 -10.97
N SER A 90 -11.47 0.84 -11.98
CA SER A 90 -11.82 0.45 -13.36
C SER A 90 -10.60 0.13 -14.23
N ILE A 91 -9.39 0.13 -13.66
CA ILE A 91 -8.16 -0.12 -14.43
C ILE A 91 -7.24 -1.14 -13.76
N VAL A 92 -7.39 -1.37 -12.46
CA VAL A 92 -6.63 -2.37 -11.69
C VAL A 92 -7.53 -3.04 -10.66
N SER A 93 -7.15 -4.25 -10.25
CA SER A 93 -7.77 -4.92 -9.11
C SER A 93 -7.51 -4.12 -7.83
N VAL A 94 -8.57 -3.88 -7.06
CA VAL A 94 -8.50 -3.29 -5.72
C VAL A 94 -8.93 -4.32 -4.69
N HIS A 95 -8.07 -4.57 -3.71
CA HIS A 95 -8.23 -5.57 -2.66
C HIS A 95 -8.26 -4.90 -1.30
N GLY A 96 -9.19 -5.32 -0.44
CA GLY A 96 -9.07 -5.06 0.97
C GLY A 96 -8.09 -6.00 1.65
N ILE A 97 -7.39 -5.50 2.65
CA ILE A 97 -6.48 -6.34 3.44
C ILE A 97 -6.89 -6.43 4.90
N ASP A 98 -7.74 -5.55 5.40
CA ASP A 98 -8.06 -5.54 6.83
C ASP A 98 -9.10 -6.61 7.24
N HIS A 99 -9.32 -6.78 8.53
CA HIS A 99 -10.29 -7.74 9.05
C HIS A 99 -11.34 -7.04 9.92
N PRO A 100 -12.65 -7.35 9.75
CA PRO A 100 -13.71 -6.72 10.53
C PRO A 100 -13.65 -7.00 12.04
N GLU A 101 -12.95 -8.06 12.44
CA GLU A 101 -12.83 -8.48 13.85
C GLU A 101 -11.61 -7.91 14.58
N TYR A 102 -10.81 -7.03 13.95
CA TYR A 102 -9.67 -6.36 14.61
C TYR A 102 -9.93 -4.86 14.89
N PRO A 103 -11.02 -4.46 15.61
CA PRO A 103 -11.13 -3.09 16.09
C PRO A 103 -10.04 -2.81 17.13
N ARG A 104 -9.43 -1.62 17.09
CA ARG A 104 -8.15 -1.18 17.70
C ARG A 104 -7.95 -1.33 19.23
N ARG A 105 -8.69 -2.17 19.94
CA ARG A 105 -8.76 -2.16 21.41
C ARG A 105 -7.69 -3.00 22.13
N ILE A 106 -6.83 -3.80 21.49
CA ILE A 106 -5.71 -4.51 22.18
C ILE A 106 -4.39 -4.53 21.36
N LYS A 107 -3.43 -3.66 21.72
CA LYS A 107 -2.29 -3.26 20.86
C LYS A 107 -1.30 -4.35 20.37
N ASP A 108 -0.96 -5.39 21.13
CA ASP A 108 0.31 -6.11 20.88
C ASP A 108 0.20 -7.55 20.33
N ALA A 109 -0.89 -8.28 20.65
CA ALA A 109 -1.15 -9.62 20.11
C ALA A 109 -1.95 -9.55 18.79
N GLU A 110 -2.92 -8.65 18.72
CA GLU A 110 -3.70 -8.34 17.50
C GLU A 110 -2.79 -7.92 16.33
N SER A 111 -1.65 -7.27 16.61
CA SER A 111 -0.72 -6.82 15.57
C SER A 111 -0.13 -7.98 14.73
N ARG A 112 0.19 -9.13 15.35
CA ARG A 112 0.75 -10.28 14.62
C ARG A 112 -0.31 -11.01 13.81
N GLU A 113 -1.49 -11.21 14.38
CA GLU A 113 -2.60 -11.87 13.70
C GLU A 113 -3.10 -11.02 12.54
N ARG A 114 -3.21 -9.70 12.73
CA ARG A 114 -3.56 -8.74 11.67
C ARG A 114 -2.50 -8.70 10.57
N VAL A 115 -1.21 -8.70 10.90
CA VAL A 115 -0.15 -8.78 9.87
C VAL A 115 -0.15 -10.14 9.16
N ALA A 116 -0.39 -11.26 9.87
CA ALA A 116 -0.52 -12.57 9.25
C ALA A 116 -1.75 -12.65 8.31
N HIS A 117 -2.85 -11.99 8.69
CA HIS A 117 -4.03 -11.84 7.85
C HIS A 117 -3.72 -11.01 6.59
N TRP A 118 -3.10 -9.84 6.76
CA TRP A 118 -2.63 -9.03 5.63
C TRP A 118 -1.73 -9.81 4.70
N LYS A 119 -0.76 -10.57 5.25
CA LYS A 119 0.11 -11.46 4.49
C LYS A 119 -0.70 -12.42 3.63
N LYS A 120 -1.68 -13.10 4.21
CA LYS A 120 -2.52 -14.06 3.51
C LYS A 120 -3.34 -13.39 2.40
N ALA A 121 -3.99 -12.26 2.70
CA ALA A 121 -4.80 -11.52 1.73
C ALA A 121 -3.95 -10.99 0.55
N ILE A 122 -2.76 -10.46 0.83
CA ILE A 122 -1.82 -9.97 -0.18
C ILE A 122 -1.28 -11.14 -1.01
N GLN A 123 -0.94 -12.27 -0.39
CA GLN A 123 -0.42 -13.45 -1.09
C GLN A 123 -1.46 -14.17 -1.96
N SER A 124 -2.76 -14.04 -1.66
CA SER A 124 -3.80 -14.61 -2.52
C SER A 124 -3.97 -13.88 -3.84
N GLY A 125 -3.52 -12.63 -3.95
CA GLY A 125 -3.62 -11.90 -5.21
C GLY A 125 -2.55 -12.31 -6.23
N THR A 126 -2.95 -12.33 -7.49
CA THR A 126 -2.18 -12.90 -8.60
C THR A 126 -1.28 -11.89 -9.30
N GLU A 127 -1.42 -10.60 -8.99
CA GLU A 127 -0.71 -9.53 -9.70
C GLU A 127 0.79 -9.59 -9.45
N LYS A 128 1.58 -9.34 -10.48
CA LYS A 128 3.06 -9.34 -10.40
C LYS A 128 3.59 -8.34 -9.37
N ILE A 129 3.06 -7.11 -9.37
CA ILE A 129 3.43 -6.07 -8.41
C ILE A 129 2.23 -5.74 -7.53
N LYS A 130 2.47 -5.72 -6.22
CA LYS A 130 1.43 -5.45 -5.21
C LYS A 130 1.73 -4.11 -4.55
N VAL A 131 0.92 -3.09 -4.86
CA VAL A 131 1.00 -1.78 -4.22
C VAL A 131 0.17 -1.83 -2.94
N ILE A 132 0.80 -1.67 -1.78
CA ILE A 132 0.19 -1.83 -0.47
C ILE A 132 0.06 -0.45 0.17
N PHE A 133 -1.18 0.03 0.30
CA PHE A 133 -1.51 1.34 0.85
C PHE A 133 -1.96 1.21 2.31
N ILE A 134 -1.13 1.70 3.22
CA ILE A 134 -1.19 1.37 4.64
C ILE A 134 -0.73 2.53 5.52
N GLY A 135 -1.31 2.67 6.70
CA GLY A 135 -0.93 3.70 7.66
C GLY A 135 0.57 3.69 7.97
N PHE A 136 1.23 4.85 7.96
CA PHE A 136 2.68 4.98 8.21
C PHE A 136 3.10 4.38 9.56
N GLY A 137 2.20 4.37 10.53
CA GLY A 137 2.43 3.77 11.85
C GLY A 137 2.69 2.26 11.80
N HIS A 138 2.30 1.57 10.73
CA HIS A 138 2.59 0.16 10.52
C HIS A 138 4.00 -0.07 9.94
N ILE A 139 4.53 0.93 9.25
CA ILE A 139 5.82 0.81 8.57
C ILE A 139 6.96 1.14 9.54
N TRP A 140 6.82 2.13 10.44
CA TRP A 140 7.96 2.66 11.20
C TRP A 140 7.76 3.01 12.68
N ASN A 141 6.53 3.09 13.20
CA ASN A 141 6.29 3.55 14.58
C ASN A 141 6.37 2.44 15.65
N ASP A 142 6.58 1.19 15.24
CA ASP A 142 6.59 0.04 16.12
C ASP A 142 7.58 -0.95 15.51
N GLU A 143 8.78 -1.05 16.10
CA GLU A 143 9.85 -1.96 15.63
C GLU A 143 9.34 -3.38 15.40
N LYS A 144 8.31 -3.79 16.15
CA LYS A 144 7.64 -5.08 15.99
C LYS A 144 6.79 -5.14 14.73
N LYS A 145 5.99 -4.11 14.41
CA LYS A 145 5.19 -4.05 13.17
C LYS A 145 6.06 -3.86 11.93
N THR A 146 7.13 -3.08 12.03
CA THR A 146 8.14 -2.95 10.98
C THR A 146 8.80 -4.30 10.70
N ALA A 147 9.21 -5.04 11.74
CA ALA A 147 9.76 -6.39 11.62
C ALA A 147 8.73 -7.39 11.08
N ASP A 148 7.47 -7.27 11.48
CA ASP A 148 6.39 -8.14 11.01
C ASP A 148 6.03 -7.84 9.54
N ILE A 149 6.02 -6.58 9.10
CA ILE A 149 5.95 -6.22 7.68
C ILE A 149 7.19 -6.75 6.96
N ALA A 150 8.39 -6.67 7.55
CA ALA A 150 9.60 -7.28 6.99
C ALA A 150 9.51 -8.79 6.83
N SER A 151 8.69 -9.47 7.64
CA SER A 151 8.39 -10.89 7.43
C SER A 151 7.55 -11.18 6.17
N LEU A 152 6.90 -10.17 5.56
CA LEU A 152 6.32 -10.27 4.22
C LEU A 152 7.41 -10.34 3.13
N MET A 153 8.61 -9.88 3.46
CA MET A 153 9.58 -9.32 2.51
C MET A 153 10.78 -10.22 2.24
N ASN A 154 10.60 -11.55 2.25
CA ASN A 154 11.59 -12.52 1.71
C ASN A 154 11.79 -12.38 0.18
N ARG A 155 11.46 -11.21 -0.37
CA ARG A 155 11.35 -10.82 -1.78
C ARG A 155 11.62 -9.31 -1.88
N PRO A 156 12.17 -8.80 -3.00
CA PRO A 156 12.46 -7.37 -3.16
C PRO A 156 11.21 -6.49 -2.98
N PHE A 157 11.39 -5.36 -2.29
CA PHE A 157 10.29 -4.44 -2.00
C PHE A 157 10.75 -2.98 -1.93
N TRP A 158 9.78 -2.10 -2.08
CA TRP A 158 9.95 -0.65 -1.98
C TRP A 158 9.05 -0.10 -0.90
N VAL A 159 9.50 0.92 -0.18
CA VAL A 159 8.67 1.69 0.75
C VAL A 159 8.65 3.14 0.27
N ILE A 160 7.49 3.77 0.26
CA ILE A 160 7.27 5.15 -0.15
C ILE A 160 6.50 5.86 0.95
N GLU A 161 6.97 7.02 1.39
CA GLU A 161 6.29 7.81 2.42
C GLU A 161 6.53 9.30 2.23
N ASN A 162 5.79 10.15 2.93
CA ASN A 162 6.03 11.59 2.93
C ASN A 162 7.32 11.92 3.71
N GLU A 163 8.06 12.97 3.33
CA GLU A 163 9.35 13.32 3.98
C GLU A 163 9.27 13.41 5.52
N GLY A 164 10.27 12.87 6.23
CA GLY A 164 10.44 13.01 7.69
C GLY A 164 10.56 11.70 8.48
N ALA A 165 10.60 10.55 7.83
CA ALA A 165 10.63 9.24 8.51
C ALA A 165 12.03 8.71 8.82
N TYR A 166 12.09 7.81 9.80
CA TYR A 166 13.29 7.09 10.20
C TYR A 166 13.70 6.08 9.12
N ILE A 167 14.94 6.20 8.63
CA ILE A 167 15.52 5.28 7.66
C ILE A 167 16.26 4.18 8.44
N PRO A 168 15.89 2.89 8.32
CA PRO A 168 16.56 1.83 9.06
C PRO A 168 18.00 1.64 8.56
N PRO A 169 18.92 1.21 9.44
CA PRO A 169 20.30 0.92 9.08
C PRO A 169 20.39 -0.44 8.37
N ALA A 170 20.31 -0.44 7.04
CA ALA A 170 20.58 -1.56 6.14
C ALA A 170 20.86 -0.99 4.72
N PRO A 171 21.27 -1.77 3.69
CA PRO A 171 21.62 -1.21 2.38
C PRO A 171 20.36 -0.83 1.62
N VAL A 172 19.77 0.29 2.02
CA VAL A 172 18.56 0.87 1.47
C VAL A 172 18.97 1.96 0.49
N GLU A 173 18.73 1.76 -0.79
CA GLU A 173 18.83 2.87 -1.74
C GLU A 173 17.68 3.84 -1.44
N THR A 174 18.01 5.09 -1.13
CA THR A 174 17.04 6.13 -0.79
C THR A 174 16.91 7.12 -1.93
N PHE A 175 15.68 7.43 -2.31
CA PHE A 175 15.35 8.42 -3.33
C PHE A 175 14.32 9.42 -2.81
N SER A 176 14.40 10.66 -3.29
CA SER A 176 13.35 11.65 -3.08
C SER A 176 12.57 11.84 -4.38
N ILE A 177 11.27 11.58 -4.34
CA ILE A 177 10.34 11.79 -5.45
C ILE A 177 9.59 13.08 -5.22
N ARG A 178 9.60 13.96 -6.22
CA ARG A 178 8.71 15.11 -6.24
C ARG A 178 7.45 14.75 -6.99
N HIS A 179 6.31 14.89 -6.34
CA HIS A 179 4.99 14.73 -6.95
C HIS A 179 4.12 15.92 -6.60
N ARG A 180 3.69 16.67 -7.61
CA ARG A 180 3.02 17.97 -7.44
C ARG A 180 3.88 18.89 -6.54
N SER A 181 3.32 19.43 -5.46
CA SER A 181 4.01 20.30 -4.49
C SER A 181 4.68 19.55 -3.32
N LYS A 182 4.59 18.21 -3.28
CA LYS A 182 5.08 17.39 -2.16
C LYS A 182 6.30 16.57 -2.56
N ARG A 183 6.99 16.07 -1.54
CA ARG A 183 8.12 15.17 -1.68
C ARG A 183 7.86 13.89 -0.90
N TYR A 184 8.22 12.77 -1.51
CA TYR A 184 8.11 11.45 -0.94
C TYR A 184 9.49 10.83 -0.86
N THR A 185 9.80 10.21 0.28
CA THR A 185 10.98 9.38 0.45
C THR A 185 10.66 7.98 -0.04
N VAL A 186 11.55 7.43 -0.86
CA VAL A 186 11.45 6.07 -1.37
C VAL A 186 12.66 5.28 -0.96
N LEU A 187 12.42 4.10 -0.43
CA LEU A 187 13.40 3.19 0.13
C LEU A 187 13.30 1.87 -0.64
N LEU A 188 14.38 1.51 -1.33
CA LEU A 188 14.48 0.25 -2.05
C LEU A 188 15.25 -0.77 -1.20
N TYR A 189 14.63 -1.93 -0.99
CA TYR A 189 15.19 -3.03 -0.25
C TYR A 189 15.38 -4.24 -1.17
N LYS A 190 16.63 -4.71 -1.23
CA LYS A 190 17.03 -5.91 -1.95
C LYS A 190 17.60 -6.90 -0.92
N PRO A 191 16.94 -8.06 -0.68
CA PRO A 191 17.47 -9.10 0.21
C PRO A 191 18.78 -9.70 -0.31
#